data_AF-A0A497I760-F1
#
_entry.id   AF-A0A497I760-F1
#
_cell.length_a   1.000
_cell.length_b   1.000
_cell.length_c   1.000
_cell.angle_alpha   90.00
_cell.angle_beta   90.00
_cell.angle_gamma   90.00
#
_symmetry.space_group_name_H-M   'P 1'
#
loop_
_entity.id
_entity.type
_entity.pdbx_description
1 polymer ?
#
loop_
_entity_poly.entity_id
_entity_poly.type
_entity_poly.pdbx_seq_one_letter_code
_entity_poly.pdbx_strand_id
1 'polypeptide(L)'
;PGMVLELDGKRAMVKSVNSGRVTVDLNHPLAGERLKYDLKLVGELKEPEKRAEELLSTTLRTKGEEKGVELKIKGDVLEVNFGEEISKDMNFIVGKTEFISNLLRLMPEVKKIRVVEDYTRKK
;
A
#
# COMPACT_ATOMS: atom_id res chain seq x y z
N PRO A 1 10.07 18.17 31.06
CA PRO A 1 9.75 16.75 30.76
C PRO A 1 8.53 16.69 29.84
N GLY A 2 8.50 15.79 28.84
CA GLY A 2 7.37 15.63 27.90
C GLY A 2 7.41 16.53 26.66
N MET A 3 8.38 17.43 26.54
CA MET A 3 8.62 18.21 25.32
C MET A 3 9.18 17.30 24.22
N VAL A 4 8.66 17.43 23.01
CA VAL A 4 9.19 16.75 21.82
C VAL A 4 10.13 17.70 21.09
N LEU A 5 11.35 17.23 20.81
CA LEU A 5 12.39 17.94 20.09
C LEU A 5 12.73 17.16 18.82
N GLU A 6 13.36 17.84 17.87
CA GLU A 6 14.00 17.19 16.73
C GLU A 6 15.52 17.25 16.93
N LEU A 7 16.17 16.08 16.89
CA LEU A 7 17.62 15.92 17.01
C LEU A 7 18.09 15.05 15.84
N ASP A 8 18.95 15.58 14.99
CA ASP A 8 19.49 14.89 13.80
C ASP A 8 18.40 14.27 12.91
N GLY A 9 17.29 14.98 12.70
CA GLY A 9 16.14 14.52 11.92
C GLY A 9 15.28 13.44 12.59
N LYS A 10 15.53 13.15 13.88
CA LYS A 10 14.73 12.21 14.68
C LYS A 10 13.93 12.95 15.73
N ARG A 11 12.67 12.53 15.91
CA ARG A 11 11.83 13.01 17.01
C ARG A 11 12.29 12.39 18.31
N ALA A 12 12.55 13.23 19.32
CA ALA A 12 13.05 12.85 20.63
C ALA A 12 12.16 13.44 21.72
N MET A 13 11.80 12.65 22.73
CA MET A 13 11.02 13.12 23.88
C MET A 13 11.91 13.35 25.09
N VAL A 14 11.88 14.54 25.69
CA VAL A 14 12.67 14.83 26.90
C VAL A 14 12.12 14.07 28.10
N LYS A 15 12.88 13.10 28.62
CA LYS A 15 12.56 12.36 29.86
C LYS A 15 12.90 13.18 31.10
N SER A 16 14.10 13.76 31.15
CA SER A 16 14.57 14.52 32.32
C SER A 16 15.65 15.53 31.95
N VAL A 17 15.82 16.56 32.79
CA VAL A 17 16.86 17.60 32.66
C VAL A 17 17.58 17.71 34.01
N ASN A 18 18.85 17.31 34.06
CA ASN A 18 19.65 17.26 35.28
C ASN A 18 21.05 17.85 35.03
N SER A 19 21.45 18.86 35.82
CA SER A 19 22.82 19.41 35.87
C SER A 19 23.46 19.64 34.48
N GLY A 20 22.72 20.30 33.58
CA GLY A 20 23.21 20.61 32.22
C GLY A 20 23.10 19.46 31.21
N ARG A 21 22.61 18.28 31.61
CA ARG A 21 22.35 17.13 30.71
C ARG A 21 20.85 16.92 30.53
N VAL A 22 20.44 16.64 29.30
CA VAL A 22 19.07 16.29 28.96
C VAL A 22 19.02 14.83 28.55
N THR A 23 18.23 14.02 29.25
CA THR A 23 17.95 12.64 28.82
C THR A 23 16.75 12.66 27.89
N VAL A 24 16.92 12.11 26.69
CA VAL A 24 15.89 12.04 25.65
C VAL A 24 15.57 10.60 25.29
N ASP A 25 14.31 10.35 24.93
CA ASP A 25 13.81 9.08 24.42
C ASP A 25 13.59 9.19 22.91
N LEU A 26 14.27 8.34 22.15
CA LEU A 26 14.19 8.27 20.69
C LEU A 26 13.33 7.09 20.22
N ASN A 27 12.73 6.33 21.13
CA ASN A 27 11.91 5.18 20.77
C ASN A 27 10.57 5.61 20.16
N HIS A 28 9.97 4.71 19.38
CA HIS A 28 8.57 4.86 18.98
C HIS A 28 7.70 4.99 20.25
N PRO A 29 6.65 5.84 20.27
CA PRO A 29 5.84 6.09 21.47
C PRO A 29 5.21 4.86 22.11
N LEU A 30 5.03 3.78 21.35
CA LEU A 30 4.46 2.50 21.81
C LEU A 30 5.53 1.42 22.09
N ALA A 31 6.81 1.78 22.11
CA ALA A 31 7.88 0.82 22.38
C ALA A 31 7.79 0.30 23.82
N GLY A 32 7.77 -1.03 23.99
CA GLY A 32 7.63 -1.68 25.29
C GLY A 32 6.19 -1.80 25.81
N GLU A 33 5.22 -1.22 25.09
CA GLU A 33 3.81 -1.30 25.46
C GLU A 33 3.15 -2.60 24.99
N ARG A 34 2.25 -3.17 25.80
CA ARG A 34 1.43 -4.33 25.40
C ARG A 34 0.17 -3.84 24.71
N LEU A 35 0.11 -4.00 23.39
CA LEU A 35 -1.05 -3.62 22.59
C LEU A 35 -2.13 -4.70 22.64
N LYS A 36 -3.39 -4.28 22.81
CA LYS A 36 -4.58 -5.14 22.69
C LYS A 36 -5.40 -4.67 21.50
N TYR A 37 -5.79 -5.61 20.65
CA TYR A 37 -6.62 -5.35 19.46
C TYR A 37 -7.83 -6.26 19.48
N ASP A 38 -9.00 -5.68 19.24
CA ASP A 38 -10.23 -6.43 18.95
C ASP A 38 -10.35 -6.57 17.43
N LEU A 39 -10.12 -7.78 16.93
CA LEU A 39 -10.15 -8.09 15.51
C LEU A 39 -11.46 -8.79 15.14
N LYS A 40 -12.07 -8.38 14.03
CA LYS A 40 -13.25 -9.04 13.46
C LYS A 40 -12.96 -9.45 12.01
N LEU A 41 -13.17 -10.72 11.71
CA LEU A 41 -13.20 -11.19 10.32
C LEU A 41 -14.48 -10.67 9.65
N VAL A 42 -14.32 -9.80 8.65
CA VAL A 42 -15.45 -9.18 7.93
C VAL A 42 -15.85 -9.97 6.68
N GLY A 43 -14.92 -10.75 6.13
CA GLY A 43 -15.16 -11.55 4.93
C GLY A 43 -13.88 -12.25 4.47
N GLU A 44 -14.05 -13.15 3.49
CA GLU A 44 -12.96 -13.87 2.84
C GLU A 44 -13.13 -13.75 1.32
N LEU A 45 -12.07 -13.31 0.62
CA LEU A 45 -12.07 -13.21 -0.84
C LEU A 45 -11.67 -14.56 -1.44
N LYS A 46 -12.66 -15.33 -1.90
CA LYS A 46 -12.45 -16.65 -2.52
C LYS A 46 -12.30 -16.62 -4.03
N GLU A 47 -12.95 -15.66 -4.67
CA GLU A 47 -12.94 -15.51 -6.12
C GLU A 47 -11.62 -14.86 -6.58
N PRO A 48 -10.89 -15.47 -7.54
CA PRO A 48 -9.65 -14.91 -8.06
C PRO A 48 -9.81 -13.48 -8.61
N GLU A 49 -10.93 -13.16 -9.27
CA GLU A 49 -11.16 -11.79 -9.77
C GLU A 49 -11.21 -10.77 -8.64
N LYS A 50 -12.04 -11.01 -7.61
CA LYS A 50 -12.16 -10.11 -6.44
C LYS A 50 -10.84 -9.97 -5.67
N ARG A 51 -10.04 -11.04 -5.60
CA ARG A 51 -8.71 -10.99 -5.00
C ARG A 51 -7.77 -10.07 -5.80
N ALA A 52 -7.80 -10.16 -7.13
CA ALA A 52 -7.01 -9.30 -8.00
C ALA A 52 -7.46 -7.83 -7.91
N GLU A 53 -8.77 -7.58 -7.89
CA GLU A 53 -9.34 -6.24 -7.71
C GLU A 53 -8.88 -5.59 -6.40
N GLU A 54 -8.97 -6.32 -5.28
CA GLU A 54 -8.59 -5.76 -3.98
C GLU A 54 -7.08 -5.59 -3.80
N LEU A 55 -6.28 -6.47 -4.42
CA LEU A 55 -4.83 -6.26 -4.51
C LEU A 55 -4.50 -5.01 -5.31
N LEU A 56 -5.23 -4.76 -6.41
CA LEU A 56 -5.02 -3.57 -7.22
C LEU A 56 -5.37 -2.30 -6.46
N SER A 57 -6.54 -2.24 -5.82
CA SER A 57 -6.96 -1.08 -5.03
C SER A 57 -5.97 -0.76 -3.91
N THR A 58 -5.49 -1.79 -3.21
CA THR A 58 -4.50 -1.66 -2.13
C THR A 58 -3.17 -1.10 -2.65
N THR A 59 -2.68 -1.59 -3.78
CA THR A 59 -1.36 -1.22 -4.34
C THR A 59 -1.37 0.13 -5.04
N LEU A 60 -2.47 0.50 -5.70
CA LEU A 60 -2.65 1.85 -6.24
C LEU A 60 -2.99 2.88 -5.16
N ARG A 61 -3.25 2.44 -3.92
CA ARG A 61 -3.66 3.27 -2.78
C ARG A 61 -4.96 4.01 -3.05
N THR A 62 -5.86 3.37 -3.77
CA THR A 62 -7.13 3.91 -4.21
C THR A 62 -8.25 3.17 -3.49
N LYS A 63 -9.37 3.87 -3.26
CA LYS A 63 -10.53 3.28 -2.56
C LYS A 63 -11.48 2.69 -3.60
N GLY A 64 -11.32 1.41 -3.91
CA GLY A 64 -12.29 0.62 -4.70
C GLY A 64 -12.02 0.55 -6.20
N GLU A 65 -13.09 0.29 -6.97
CA GLU A 65 -13.09 0.21 -8.43
C GLU A 65 -12.62 1.55 -9.05
N GLU A 66 -11.34 1.60 -9.43
CA GLU A 66 -10.78 2.69 -10.21
C GLU A 66 -11.54 2.82 -11.53
N LYS A 67 -12.16 3.99 -11.78
CA LYS A 67 -12.79 4.25 -13.07
C LYS A 67 -11.77 4.10 -14.19
N GLY A 68 -12.15 3.32 -15.21
CA GLY A 68 -11.27 3.02 -16.33
C GLY A 68 -10.29 1.87 -16.11
N VAL A 69 -10.43 1.09 -15.02
CA VAL A 69 -9.69 -0.17 -14.87
C VAL A 69 -10.60 -1.37 -15.05
N GLU A 70 -10.19 -2.29 -15.92
CA GLU A 70 -10.89 -3.55 -16.17
C GLU A 70 -9.96 -4.74 -15.93
N LEU A 71 -10.41 -5.69 -15.11
CA LEU A 71 -9.69 -6.92 -14.78
C LEU A 71 -10.43 -8.13 -15.35
N LYS A 72 -9.71 -9.00 -16.06
CA LYS A 72 -10.26 -10.24 -16.62
C LYS A 72 -9.29 -11.40 -16.41
N ILE A 73 -9.78 -12.50 -15.83
CA ILE A 73 -9.02 -13.76 -15.73
C ILE A 73 -9.52 -14.71 -16.83
N LYS A 74 -8.59 -15.20 -17.64
CA LYS A 74 -8.84 -16.21 -18.69
C LYS A 74 -7.89 -17.37 -18.48
N GLY A 75 -8.35 -18.42 -17.80
CA GLY A 75 -7.50 -19.55 -17.43
C GLY A 75 -6.43 -19.12 -16.41
N ASP A 76 -5.17 -19.22 -16.80
CA ASP A 76 -4.00 -18.82 -15.98
C ASP A 76 -3.44 -17.43 -16.33
N VAL A 77 -4.14 -16.68 -17.19
CA VAL A 77 -3.75 -15.33 -17.61
C VAL A 77 -4.69 -14.29 -17.01
N LEU A 78 -4.12 -13.36 -16.24
CA LEU A 78 -4.79 -12.14 -15.83
C LEU A 78 -4.51 -11.03 -16.85
N GLU A 79 -5.55 -10.43 -17.40
CA GLU A 79 -5.47 -9.22 -18.22
C GLU A 79 -5.98 -8.04 -17.40
N VAL A 80 -5.16 -6.99 -17.33
CA VAL A 80 -5.49 -5.73 -16.64
C VAL A 80 -5.43 -4.61 -17.66
N ASN A 81 -6.56 -3.96 -17.91
CA ASN A 81 -6.65 -2.80 -18.77
C ASN A 81 -6.72 -1.54 -17.91
N PHE A 82 -5.76 -0.65 -18.09
CA PHE A 82 -5.74 0.67 -17.50
C PHE A 82 -6.03 1.72 -18.58
N GLY A 83 -7.31 2.12 -18.68
CA GLY A 83 -7.78 3.13 -19.60
C GLY A 83 -7.24 4.54 -19.31
N GLU A 84 -7.77 5.54 -20.00
CA GLU A 84 -7.23 6.92 -19.95
C GLU A 84 -7.62 7.72 -18.71
N GLU A 85 -8.69 7.30 -18.02
CA GLU A 85 -9.18 8.02 -16.84
C GLU A 85 -8.23 7.93 -15.64
N ILE A 86 -7.34 6.92 -15.63
CA ILE A 86 -6.37 6.75 -14.56
C ILE A 86 -5.15 7.66 -14.78
N SER A 87 -4.79 8.40 -13.72
CA SER A 87 -3.57 9.21 -13.71
C SER A 87 -2.34 8.31 -13.86
N LYS A 88 -1.55 8.53 -14.91
CA LYS A 88 -0.29 7.78 -15.18
C LYS A 88 0.92 8.45 -14.51
N ASP A 89 0.78 8.85 -13.25
CA ASP A 89 1.84 9.49 -12.48
C ASP A 89 2.82 8.48 -11.84
N MET A 90 3.77 8.97 -11.05
CA MET A 90 4.75 8.11 -10.37
C MET A 90 4.10 7.11 -9.40
N ASN A 91 2.97 7.46 -8.78
CA ASN A 91 2.28 6.54 -7.89
C ASN A 91 1.67 5.39 -8.69
N PHE A 92 1.11 5.66 -9.86
CA PHE A 92 0.62 4.62 -10.77
C PHE A 92 1.74 3.67 -11.19
N ILE A 93 2.91 4.19 -11.57
CA ILE A 93 4.05 3.36 -12.00
C ILE A 93 4.53 2.44 -10.88
N VAL A 94 4.68 2.98 -9.67
CA VAL A 94 5.10 2.23 -8.48
C VAL A 94 4.03 1.20 -8.09
N GLY A 95 2.78 1.65 -7.98
CA GLY A 95 1.65 0.80 -7.60
C GLY A 95 1.41 -0.34 -8.59
N LYS A 96 1.52 -0.08 -9.91
CA LYS A 96 1.47 -1.12 -10.95
C LYS A 96 2.57 -2.17 -10.76
N THR A 97 3.79 -1.75 -10.46
CA THR A 97 4.92 -2.67 -10.26
C THR A 97 4.71 -3.52 -9.01
N GLU A 98 4.24 -2.91 -7.93
CA GLU A 98 3.89 -3.59 -6.68
C GLU A 98 2.75 -4.58 -6.88
N PHE A 99 1.71 -4.19 -7.62
CA PHE A 99 0.58 -5.04 -8.01
C PHE A 99 1.04 -6.30 -8.72
N ILE A 100 1.84 -6.16 -9.79
CA ILE A 100 2.33 -7.29 -10.59
C ILE A 100 3.13 -8.26 -9.71
N SER A 101 4.04 -7.73 -8.89
CA SER A 101 4.88 -8.53 -7.99
C SER A 101 4.05 -9.26 -6.92
N ASN A 102 3.13 -8.56 -6.27
CA ASN A 102 2.27 -9.14 -5.24
C ASN A 102 1.31 -10.17 -5.81
N LEU A 103 0.74 -9.93 -6.99
CA LEU A 103 -0.20 -10.85 -7.60
C LEU A 103 0.46 -12.18 -7.97
N LEU A 104 1.62 -12.15 -8.63
CA LEU A 104 2.37 -13.39 -8.93
C LEU A 104 2.82 -14.15 -7.67
N ARG A 105 3.05 -13.43 -6.56
CA ARG A 105 3.43 -14.03 -5.27
C ARG A 105 2.25 -14.65 -4.53
N LEU A 106 1.08 -14.00 -4.55
CA LEU A 106 -0.08 -14.36 -3.72
C LEU A 106 -1.12 -15.20 -4.46
N MET A 107 -1.10 -15.21 -5.78
CA MET A 107 -2.03 -15.95 -6.65
C MET A 107 -1.25 -16.88 -7.59
N PRO A 108 -0.71 -18.00 -7.09
CA PRO A 108 0.08 -18.95 -7.89
C PRO A 108 -0.71 -19.58 -9.05
N GLU A 109 -2.04 -19.53 -9.02
CA GLU A 109 -2.92 -19.91 -10.12
C GLU A 109 -2.78 -19.00 -11.36
N VAL A 110 -2.34 -17.76 -11.18
CA VAL A 110 -2.06 -16.82 -12.28
C VAL A 110 -0.59 -16.94 -12.68
N LYS A 111 -0.34 -17.49 -13.87
CA LYS A 111 1.02 -17.69 -14.40
C LYS A 111 1.51 -16.54 -15.26
N LYS A 112 0.57 -15.74 -15.80
CA LYS A 112 0.89 -14.66 -16.71
C LYS A 112 0.00 -13.46 -16.45
N ILE A 113 0.61 -12.27 -16.44
CA ILE A 113 -0.11 -11.00 -16.36
C ILE A 113 0.11 -10.25 -17.67
N ARG A 114 -0.98 -9.79 -18.28
CA ARG A 114 -0.96 -8.88 -19.43
C ARG A 114 -1.47 -7.53 -18.96
N VAL A 115 -0.64 -6.50 -19.14
CA VAL A 115 -1.02 -5.12 -18.86
C VAL A 115 -1.28 -4.41 -20.18
N VAL A 116 -2.45 -3.78 -20.28
CA VAL A 116 -2.87 -2.96 -21.43
C VAL A 116 -3.02 -1.53 -20.93
N GLU A 117 -2.40 -0.58 -21.63
CA GLU A 117 -2.45 0.85 -21.30
C GLU A 117 -2.75 1.66 -22.56
N ASP A 118 -3.82 2.45 -22.52
CA ASP A 118 -4.22 3.32 -23.62
C ASP A 118 -3.60 4.71 -23.48
N TYR A 119 -3.06 5.24 -24.59
CA TYR A 119 -2.50 6.59 -24.68
C TYR A 119 -3.00 7.27 -25.95
N THR A 120 -3.98 8.17 -25.84
CA THR A 120 -4.42 9.00 -26.97
C THR A 120 -3.70 10.33 -27.01
N ARG A 121 -3.54 10.86 -28.23
CA ARG A 121 -3.13 12.25 -28.44
C ARG A 121 -4.35 13.15 -28.28
N LYS A 122 -4.36 14.03 -27.27
CA LYS A 122 -5.39 15.07 -27.16
C LYS A 122 -5.33 15.98 -28.39
N LYS A 123 -6.47 16.17 -29.06
CA LYS A 123 -6.64 17.14 -30.13
C LYS A 123 -6.58 18.56 -29.60
#